data_AF-A0A536KS63-F1
#
_entry.id   AF-A0A536KS63-F1
#
_cell.length_a   1.000
_cell.length_b   1.000
_cell.length_c   1.000
_cell.angle_alpha   90.00
_cell.angle_beta   90.00
_cell.angle_gamma   90.00
#
_symmetry.space_group_name_H-M   'P 1'
#
loop_
_entity.id
_entity.type
_entity.pdbx_description
1 polymer ?
#
loop_
_entity_poly.entity_id
_entity_poly.type
_entity_poly.pdbx_seq_one_letter_code
_entity_poly.pdbx_strand_id
1 'polypeptide(L)'
;FPKSVRALRDHYHGSFDEFWKDFRSRTAFTREGDGDLLNDWCMAACYSADDDGTVRLPYETATGQLIPEIWERWLRWDPVRMVPHHADALRKMRAIYIDAGKRDQYFLDLGAEAFRRALEAIGVTDIFFELFDATHDAIEYRYPIAIKYLAERLTPNRTSGS
;
A
#
# COMPACT_ATOMS: atom_id res chain seq x y z
N PHE A 1 1.85 -7.75 -12.29
CA PHE A 1 1.23 -8.95 -11.67
C PHE A 1 1.71 -10.28 -12.29
N PRO A 2 3.01 -10.51 -12.51
CA PRO A 2 3.48 -11.69 -13.25
C PRO A 2 3.30 -13.02 -12.49
N LYS A 3 3.44 -13.01 -11.15
CA LYS A 3 3.25 -14.21 -10.32
C LYS A 3 1.80 -14.69 -10.39
N SER A 4 0.86 -13.79 -10.17
CA SER A 4 -0.58 -14.04 -10.24
C SER A 4 -1.03 -14.57 -11.60
N VAL A 5 -0.58 -13.95 -12.69
CA VAL A 5 -0.89 -14.39 -14.06
C VAL A 5 -0.41 -15.83 -14.30
N ARG A 6 0.80 -16.19 -13.85
CA ARG A 6 1.30 -17.57 -13.96
C ARG A 6 0.49 -18.53 -13.09
N ALA A 7 0.23 -18.18 -11.84
CA ALA A 7 -0.56 -19.01 -10.92
C ALA A 7 -1.97 -19.29 -11.48
N LEU A 8 -2.65 -18.26 -12.00
CA LEU A 8 -3.96 -18.41 -12.64
C LEU A 8 -3.90 -19.32 -13.87
N ARG A 9 -2.93 -19.11 -14.77
CA ARG A 9 -2.77 -19.93 -15.97
C ARG A 9 -2.49 -21.38 -15.63
N ASP A 10 -1.55 -21.62 -14.72
CA ASP A 10 -0.97 -22.95 -14.45
C ASP A 10 -1.89 -23.81 -13.57
N HIS A 11 -2.74 -23.20 -12.74
CA HIS A 11 -3.55 -23.93 -11.77
C HIS A 11 -5.06 -23.71 -11.88
N TYR A 12 -5.49 -22.63 -12.55
CA TYR A 12 -6.89 -22.17 -12.51
C TYR A 12 -7.45 -21.76 -13.88
N HIS A 13 -6.81 -22.18 -14.98
CA HIS A 13 -7.23 -21.88 -16.35
C HIS A 13 -7.46 -20.38 -16.61
N GLY A 14 -6.71 -19.51 -15.93
CA GLY A 14 -6.85 -18.04 -16.03
C GLY A 14 -7.99 -17.43 -15.21
N SER A 15 -8.69 -18.21 -14.39
CA SER A 15 -9.94 -17.82 -13.72
C SER A 15 -9.79 -17.66 -12.20
N PHE A 16 -10.17 -16.48 -11.70
CA PHE A 16 -10.29 -16.24 -10.26
C PHE A 16 -11.46 -17.00 -9.63
N ASP A 17 -12.52 -17.32 -10.37
CA ASP A 17 -13.63 -18.12 -9.85
C ASP A 17 -13.18 -19.55 -9.50
N GLU A 18 -12.33 -20.13 -10.34
CA GLU A 18 -11.74 -21.45 -10.09
C GLU A 18 -10.76 -21.39 -8.90
N PHE A 19 -9.96 -20.33 -8.80
CA PHE A 19 -9.14 -20.08 -7.61
C PHE A 19 -10.00 -20.02 -6.35
N TRP A 20 -11.11 -19.26 -6.35
CA TRP A 20 -11.97 -19.12 -5.17
C TRP A 20 -12.65 -20.42 -4.76
N LYS A 21 -13.08 -21.24 -5.73
CA LYS A 21 -13.63 -22.58 -5.46
C LYS A 21 -12.59 -23.47 -4.77
N ASP A 22 -11.38 -23.53 -5.32
CA ASP A 22 -10.28 -24.32 -4.76
C ASP A 22 -9.86 -23.81 -3.38
N PHE A 23 -9.57 -22.51 -3.24
CA PHE A 23 -9.10 -21.88 -2.00
C PHE A 23 -10.07 -22.11 -0.85
N ARG A 24 -11.39 -22.05 -1.09
CA ARG A 24 -12.43 -22.28 -0.07
C ARG A 24 -12.64 -23.75 0.28
N SER A 25 -12.19 -24.69 -0.56
CA SER A 25 -12.35 -26.14 -0.32
C SER A 25 -11.23 -26.77 0.52
N ARG A 26 -10.15 -26.02 0.79
CA ARG A 26 -8.96 -26.50 1.50
C ARG A 26 -8.54 -25.53 2.59
N THR A 27 -7.61 -25.94 3.44
CA THR A 27 -6.98 -25.03 4.41
C THR A 27 -6.32 -23.86 3.64
N ALA A 28 -6.63 -22.63 4.03
CA ALA A 28 -6.11 -21.42 3.38
C ALA A 28 -4.57 -21.38 3.39
N PHE A 29 -3.98 -20.75 2.36
CA PHE A 29 -2.52 -20.55 2.22
C PHE A 29 -1.69 -21.84 2.17
N THR A 30 -2.28 -22.93 1.68
CA THR A 30 -1.59 -24.21 1.49
C THR A 30 -0.99 -24.42 0.11
N ARG A 31 -1.37 -23.61 -0.89
CA ARG A 31 -0.81 -23.68 -2.24
C ARG A 31 0.09 -22.50 -2.54
N GLU A 32 1.10 -22.75 -3.36
CA GLU A 32 1.93 -21.70 -3.93
C GLU A 32 1.07 -20.73 -4.76
N GLY A 33 1.30 -19.43 -4.61
CA GLY A 33 0.54 -18.38 -5.30
C GLY A 33 -0.73 -17.92 -4.58
N ASP A 34 -1.20 -18.62 -3.54
CA ASP A 34 -2.38 -18.20 -2.76
C ASP A 34 -2.28 -16.75 -2.27
N GLY A 35 -1.12 -16.39 -1.70
CA GLY A 35 -0.87 -15.05 -1.18
C GLY A 35 -0.90 -13.99 -2.29
N ASP A 36 -0.25 -14.25 -3.43
CA ASP A 36 -0.20 -13.30 -4.55
C ASP A 36 -1.60 -13.08 -5.15
N LEU A 37 -2.37 -14.16 -5.38
CA LEU A 37 -3.73 -14.08 -5.92
C LEU A 37 -4.70 -13.40 -4.97
N LEU A 38 -4.65 -13.76 -3.68
CA LEU A 38 -5.49 -13.12 -2.67
C LEU A 38 -5.17 -11.63 -2.55
N ASN A 39 -3.88 -11.28 -2.50
CA ASN A 39 -3.46 -9.89 -2.42
C ASN A 39 -3.97 -9.08 -3.62
N ASP A 40 -3.75 -9.56 -4.85
CA ASP A 40 -4.23 -8.87 -6.05
C ASP A 40 -5.74 -8.63 -6.03
N TRP A 41 -6.52 -9.66 -5.64
CA TRP A 41 -7.97 -9.54 -5.55
C TRP A 41 -8.40 -8.56 -4.46
N CYS A 42 -7.79 -8.63 -3.27
CA CYS A 42 -8.11 -7.74 -2.16
C CYS A 42 -7.80 -6.27 -2.51
N MET A 43 -6.64 -6.00 -3.12
CA MET A 43 -6.29 -4.65 -3.55
C MET A 43 -7.24 -4.15 -4.66
N ALA A 44 -7.63 -5.02 -5.59
CA ALA A 44 -8.65 -4.70 -6.61
C ALA A 44 -10.01 -4.41 -5.98
N ALA A 45 -10.41 -5.16 -4.94
CA ALA A 45 -11.65 -4.91 -4.22
C ALA A 45 -11.64 -3.54 -3.53
N CYS A 46 -10.49 -3.11 -3.00
CA CYS A 46 -10.34 -1.80 -2.35
C CYS A 46 -10.32 -0.63 -3.33
N TYR A 47 -9.66 -0.76 -4.48
CA TYR A 47 -9.37 0.38 -5.36
C TYR A 47 -10.20 0.43 -6.63
N SER A 48 -10.74 -0.71 -7.06
CA SER A 48 -11.39 -0.83 -8.37
C SER A 48 -12.64 -1.71 -8.36
N ALA A 49 -13.27 -1.95 -7.21
CA ALA A 49 -14.62 -2.49 -7.18
C ALA A 49 -15.64 -1.47 -7.73
N ASP A 50 -16.60 -1.94 -8.52
CA ASP A 50 -17.75 -1.14 -8.93
C ASP A 50 -18.72 -0.93 -7.75
N ASP A 51 -19.70 -0.03 -7.90
CA ASP A 51 -20.64 0.31 -6.83
C ASP A 51 -21.48 -0.89 -6.34
N ASP A 52 -21.64 -1.90 -7.20
CA ASP A 52 -22.32 -3.17 -6.87
C ASP A 52 -21.41 -4.21 -6.19
N GLY A 53 -20.14 -3.88 -5.98
CA GLY A 53 -19.14 -4.76 -5.38
C GLY A 53 -18.38 -5.63 -6.39
N THR A 54 -18.63 -5.51 -7.69
CA THR A 54 -17.89 -6.26 -8.72
C THR A 54 -16.41 -5.85 -8.73
N VAL A 55 -15.51 -6.79 -8.43
CA VAL A 55 -14.07 -6.53 -8.41
C VAL A 55 -13.51 -6.46 -9.83
N ARG A 56 -12.82 -5.36 -10.15
CA ARG A 56 -12.12 -5.18 -11.44
C ARG A 56 -10.61 -5.27 -11.25
N LEU A 57 -9.97 -6.29 -11.82
CA LEU A 57 -8.51 -6.40 -11.81
C LEU A 57 -7.88 -5.38 -12.77
N PRO A 58 -6.74 -4.76 -12.43
CA PRO A 58 -6.11 -3.76 -13.30
C PRO A 58 -5.30 -4.40 -14.44
N TYR A 59 -5.46 -5.69 -14.71
CA TYR A 59 -4.72 -6.43 -15.71
C TYR A 59 -5.53 -7.58 -16.31
N GLU A 60 -5.17 -7.95 -17.53
CA GLU A 60 -5.69 -9.14 -18.21
C GLU A 60 -5.08 -10.41 -17.60
N THR A 61 -5.90 -11.33 -17.08
CA THR A 61 -5.40 -12.52 -16.37
C THR A 61 -4.61 -13.48 -17.26
N ALA A 62 -4.83 -13.44 -18.58
CA ALA A 62 -4.14 -14.28 -19.55
C ALA A 62 -2.72 -13.81 -19.90
N THR A 63 -2.48 -12.49 -19.90
CA THR A 63 -1.23 -11.89 -20.42
C THR A 63 -0.49 -11.03 -19.39
N GLY A 64 -1.19 -10.56 -18.36
CA GLY A 64 -0.70 -9.56 -17.42
C GLY A 64 -0.62 -8.14 -17.98
N GLN A 65 -1.14 -7.90 -19.19
CA GLN A 65 -1.23 -6.55 -19.75
C GLN A 65 -2.12 -5.69 -18.86
N LEU A 66 -1.63 -4.51 -18.46
CA LEU A 66 -2.43 -3.58 -17.67
C LEU A 66 -3.62 -3.07 -18.47
N ILE A 67 -4.77 -2.94 -17.80
CA ILE A 67 -5.97 -2.30 -18.33
C ILE A 67 -5.93 -0.84 -17.84
N PRO A 68 -5.59 0.13 -18.72
CA PRO A 68 -5.29 1.50 -18.29
C PRO A 68 -6.39 2.15 -17.46
N GLU A 69 -7.64 1.97 -17.84
CA GLU A 69 -8.80 2.61 -17.21
C GLU A 69 -8.97 2.14 -15.76
N ILE A 70 -8.69 0.87 -15.48
CA ILE A 70 -8.76 0.29 -14.14
C ILE A 70 -7.51 0.67 -13.35
N TRP A 71 -6.34 0.63 -13.98
CA TRP A 71 -5.08 1.01 -13.35
C TRP A 71 -5.08 2.47 -12.88
N GLU A 72 -5.66 3.38 -13.66
CA GLU A 72 -5.84 4.77 -13.24
C GLU A 72 -6.68 4.90 -11.95
N ARG A 73 -7.59 3.95 -11.65
CA ARG A 73 -8.32 3.93 -10.36
C ARG A 73 -7.37 3.68 -9.18
N TRP A 74 -6.38 2.83 -9.37
CA TRP A 74 -5.35 2.54 -8.37
C TRP A 74 -4.41 3.73 -8.21
N LEU A 75 -3.97 4.34 -9.31
CA LEU A 75 -3.06 5.48 -9.31
C LEU A 75 -3.64 6.72 -8.63
N ARG A 76 -4.97 6.86 -8.53
CA ARG A 76 -5.61 7.91 -7.73
C ARG A 76 -5.34 7.78 -6.23
N TRP A 77 -4.98 6.58 -5.76
CA TRP A 77 -4.64 6.29 -4.37
C TRP A 77 -3.13 6.17 -4.15
N ASP A 78 -2.31 6.45 -5.17
CA ASP A 78 -0.85 6.50 -5.04
C ASP A 78 -0.44 7.75 -4.25
N PRO A 79 0.12 7.61 -3.03
CA PRO A 79 0.45 8.76 -2.18
C PRO A 79 1.47 9.70 -2.85
N VAL A 80 2.36 9.20 -3.69
CA VAL A 80 3.33 10.04 -4.42
C VAL A 80 2.61 10.96 -5.40
N ARG A 81 1.60 10.46 -6.11
CA ARG A 81 0.79 11.23 -7.07
C ARG A 81 -0.21 12.17 -6.39
N MET A 82 -0.64 11.81 -5.18
CA MET A 82 -1.54 12.63 -4.37
C MET A 82 -0.86 13.89 -3.84
N VAL A 83 0.45 13.85 -3.54
CA VAL A 83 1.16 14.95 -2.85
C VAL A 83 0.95 16.33 -3.48
N PRO A 84 1.14 16.55 -4.80
CA PRO A 84 0.98 17.88 -5.38
C PRO A 84 -0.44 18.43 -5.23
N HIS A 85 -1.45 17.57 -5.31
CA HIS A 85 -2.87 17.94 -5.22
C HIS A 85 -3.32 18.20 -3.78
N HIS A 86 -2.58 17.69 -2.79
CA HIS A 86 -2.88 17.82 -1.37
C HIS A 86 -1.88 18.71 -0.62
N ALA A 87 -1.09 19.52 -1.33
CA ALA A 87 0.01 20.29 -0.76
C ALA A 87 -0.39 21.18 0.43
N ASP A 88 -1.52 21.89 0.33
CA ASP A 88 -1.99 22.78 1.40
C ASP A 88 -2.41 22.03 2.66
N ALA A 89 -2.99 20.84 2.51
CA ALA A 89 -3.34 19.98 3.64
C ALA A 89 -2.08 19.42 4.30
N LEU A 90 -1.12 18.93 3.48
CA LEU A 90 0.14 18.36 3.94
C LEU A 90 1.00 19.40 4.69
N ARG A 91 1.07 20.65 4.21
CA ARG A 91 1.77 21.76 4.90
C ARG A 91 1.16 22.12 6.25
N LYS A 92 -0.13 21.84 6.45
CA LYS A 92 -0.85 22.11 7.71
C LYS A 92 -0.80 20.94 8.68
N MET A 93 -0.31 19.77 8.25
CA MET A 93 -0.13 18.64 9.16
C MET A 93 0.88 18.98 10.24
N ARG A 94 0.53 18.65 11.48
CA ARG A 94 1.39 18.89 12.65
C ARG A 94 2.54 17.89 12.75
N ALA A 95 2.40 16.74 12.09
CA ALA A 95 3.34 15.65 12.14
C ALA A 95 3.15 14.74 10.92
N ILE A 96 4.25 14.31 10.31
CA ILE A 96 4.29 13.25 9.32
C ILE A 96 5.42 12.31 9.73
N TYR A 97 5.09 11.03 9.93
CA TYR A 97 6.03 10.01 10.33
C TYR A 97 6.06 8.92 9.27
N ILE A 98 7.24 8.61 8.75
CA ILE A 98 7.47 7.60 7.72
C ILE A 98 8.65 6.75 8.16
N ASP A 99 8.47 5.44 8.27
CA ASP A 99 9.59 4.50 8.34
C ASP A 99 9.29 3.23 7.54
N ALA A 100 10.36 2.57 7.08
CA ALA A 100 10.25 1.31 6.35
C ALA A 100 11.51 0.45 6.50
N GLY A 101 11.33 -0.87 6.47
CA GLY A 101 12.44 -1.82 6.46
C GLY A 101 13.16 -1.84 5.10
N LYS A 102 14.49 -1.79 5.10
CA LYS A 102 15.32 -1.87 3.86
C LYS A 102 15.27 -3.24 3.17
N ARG A 103 14.74 -4.26 3.83
CA ARG A 103 14.53 -5.62 3.30
C ARG A 103 13.05 -5.94 3.19
N ASP A 104 12.19 -4.92 3.11
CA ASP A 104 10.75 -5.08 2.88
C ASP A 104 10.52 -5.85 1.57
N GLN A 105 9.92 -7.03 1.68
CA GLN A 105 9.67 -7.93 0.56
C GLN A 105 8.64 -7.39 -0.45
N TYR A 106 7.92 -6.32 -0.10
CA TYR A 106 6.99 -5.58 -0.95
C TYR A 106 7.61 -4.29 -1.50
N PHE A 107 8.88 -4.00 -1.19
CA PHE A 107 9.63 -2.83 -1.68
C PHE A 107 9.00 -1.48 -1.30
N LEU A 108 8.28 -1.42 -0.17
CA LEU A 108 7.64 -0.19 0.28
C LEU A 108 8.64 0.89 0.73
N ASP A 109 9.89 0.50 1.03
CA ASP A 109 10.98 1.44 1.28
C ASP A 109 11.26 2.37 0.08
N LEU A 110 11.15 1.84 -1.14
CA LEU A 110 11.29 2.64 -2.36
C LEU A 110 10.14 3.64 -2.52
N GLY A 111 8.92 3.19 -2.22
CA GLY A 111 7.73 4.05 -2.20
C GLY A 111 7.81 5.14 -1.13
N ALA A 112 8.29 4.79 0.07
CA ALA A 112 8.49 5.71 1.18
C ALA A 112 9.50 6.81 0.82
N GLU A 113 10.63 6.44 0.21
CA GLU A 113 11.64 7.42 -0.26
C GLU A 113 11.09 8.31 -1.38
N ALA A 114 10.32 7.75 -2.32
CA ALA A 114 9.65 8.54 -3.36
C ALA A 114 8.64 9.53 -2.76
N PHE A 115 7.84 9.10 -1.78
CA PHE A 115 6.88 9.95 -1.08
C PHE A 115 7.58 11.05 -0.29
N ARG A 116 8.68 10.74 0.42
CA ARG A 116 9.53 11.71 1.10
C ARG A 116 10.00 12.82 0.15
N ARG A 117 10.49 12.46 -1.04
CA ARG A 117 10.94 13.43 -2.07
C ARG A 117 9.80 14.27 -2.62
N ALA A 118 8.61 13.68 -2.80
CA ALA A 118 7.44 14.43 -3.23
C ALA A 118 7.01 15.47 -2.17
N LEU A 119 7.06 15.12 -0.88
CA LEU A 119 6.81 16.06 0.23
C LEU A 119 7.84 17.20 0.24
N GLU A 120 9.11 16.87 0.08
CA GLU A 120 10.20 17.84 0.00
C GLU A 120 9.99 18.84 -1.15
N ALA A 121 9.54 18.36 -2.32
CA ALA A 121 9.26 19.21 -3.49
C ALA A 121 8.14 20.24 -3.27
N ILE A 122 7.21 19.98 -2.35
CA ILE A 122 6.17 20.95 -1.97
C ILE A 122 6.55 21.76 -0.72
N GLY A 123 7.77 21.62 -0.21
CA GLY A 123 8.29 22.34 0.96
C GLY A 123 7.90 21.73 2.31
N VAL A 124 7.41 20.50 2.34
CA VAL A 124 7.11 19.77 3.59
C VAL A 124 8.34 18.98 4.00
N THR A 125 9.18 19.57 4.84
CA THR A 125 10.47 19.00 5.25
C THR A 125 10.58 18.65 6.74
N ASP A 126 9.74 19.21 7.61
CA ASP A 126 9.67 18.82 9.03
C ASP A 126 8.86 17.53 9.18
N ILE A 127 9.51 16.42 8.84
CA ILE A 127 8.96 15.07 8.90
C ILE A 127 9.94 14.15 9.62
N PHE A 128 9.44 13.05 10.18
CA PHE A 128 10.29 11.92 10.54
C PHE A 128 10.40 10.98 9.35
N PHE A 129 11.64 10.62 9.00
CA PHE A 129 11.91 9.61 7.98
C PHE A 129 13.07 8.70 8.40
N GLU A 130 12.85 7.38 8.40
CA GLU A 130 13.90 6.40 8.68
C GLU A 130 13.73 5.13 7.83
N LEU A 131 14.80 4.71 7.16
CA LEU A 131 14.90 3.35 6.62
C LEU A 131 15.78 2.50 7.54
N PHE A 132 15.28 1.38 8.03
CA PHE A 132 15.93 0.56 9.05
C PHE A 132 16.18 -0.89 8.59
N ASP A 133 17.07 -1.62 9.27
CA ASP A 133 17.42 -3.00 8.90
C ASP A 133 16.37 -4.01 9.40
N ALA A 134 15.27 -4.13 8.65
CA ALA A 134 14.23 -5.13 8.87
C ALA A 134 13.48 -5.45 7.56
N THR A 135 12.59 -6.43 7.64
CA THR A 135 11.57 -6.76 6.62
C THR A 135 10.30 -5.93 6.83
N HIS A 136 9.23 -6.24 6.11
CA HIS A 136 7.91 -5.62 6.33
C HIS A 136 7.28 -6.01 7.67
N ASP A 137 7.58 -7.23 8.14
CA ASP A 137 6.90 -7.87 9.26
C ASP A 137 7.70 -7.80 10.57
N ALA A 138 7.00 -8.03 11.69
CA ALA A 138 7.58 -8.12 13.03
C ALA A 138 8.32 -6.83 13.48
N ILE A 139 7.79 -5.67 13.11
CA ILE A 139 8.36 -4.34 13.40
C ILE A 139 7.64 -3.61 14.55
N GLU A 140 6.87 -4.31 15.39
CA GLU A 140 6.04 -3.71 16.45
C GLU A 140 6.87 -2.90 17.46
N TYR A 141 8.15 -3.22 17.61
CA TYR A 141 9.11 -2.46 18.43
C TYR A 141 9.29 -1.02 17.96
N ARG A 142 8.90 -0.69 16.73
CA ARG A 142 8.91 0.67 16.17
C ARG A 142 7.68 1.48 16.53
N TYR A 143 6.57 0.86 16.88
CA TYR A 143 5.31 1.58 17.18
C TYR A 143 5.47 2.57 18.34
N PRO A 144 6.16 2.25 19.45
CA PRO A 144 6.39 3.24 20.51
C PRO A 144 7.15 4.49 20.02
N ILE A 145 8.05 4.36 19.04
CA ILE A 145 8.83 5.47 18.46
C ILE A 145 7.88 6.40 17.69
N ALA A 146 7.07 5.82 16.80
CA ALA A 146 6.06 6.55 16.03
C ALA A 146 5.04 7.23 16.93
N ILE A 147 4.50 6.50 17.91
CA ILE A 147 3.51 7.01 18.86
C ILE A 147 4.09 8.17 19.67
N LYS A 148 5.32 8.06 20.17
CA LYS A 148 5.99 9.16 20.88
C LYS A 148 6.12 10.40 20.00
N TYR A 149 6.63 10.24 18.77
CA TYR A 149 6.80 11.35 17.83
C TYR A 149 5.47 12.07 17.54
N LEU A 150 4.41 11.30 17.31
CA LEU A 150 3.07 11.83 17.05
C LEU A 150 2.49 12.49 18.30
N ALA A 151 2.58 11.87 19.48
CA ALA A 151 2.04 12.40 20.73
C ALA A 151 2.66 13.76 21.10
N GLU A 152 3.98 13.89 20.98
CA GLU A 152 4.69 15.15 21.25
C GLU A 152 4.24 16.28 20.33
N ARG A 153 3.95 15.98 19.06
CA ARG A 153 3.54 16.96 18.05
C ARG A 153 2.05 17.24 18.00
N LEU A 154 1.21 16.31 18.45
CA LEU A 154 -0.26 16.43 18.46
C LEU A 154 -0.81 16.96 19.78
N THR A 155 -0.05 16.92 20.86
CA THR A 155 -0.46 17.55 22.12
C THR A 155 -0.56 19.07 21.93
N PRO A 156 -1.70 19.72 22.21
CA PRO A 156 -1.80 21.18 22.14
C PRO A 156 -0.76 21.80 23.09
N ASN A 157 -0.03 22.81 22.64
CA ASN A 157 0.80 23.59 23.55
C ASN A 157 -0.11 24.12 24.66
N ARG A 158 0.17 23.75 25.91
CA ARG A 158 -0.39 24.45 27.07
C ARG A 158 0.08 25.88 26.92
N THR A 159 -0.79 26.76 26.40
CA THR A 159 -0.59 28.20 26.53
C THR A 159 -0.52 28.48 28.02
N SER A 160 0.70 28.68 28.52
CA SER A 160 0.95 29.34 29.79
C SER A 160 0.30 30.71 29.69
N GLY A 161 -0.92 30.82 30.21
CA GLY A 161 -1.53 32.11 30.48
C GLY A 161 -0.65 32.83 31.50
N SER A 162 0.04 33.87 31.03
CA SER A 162 0.56 34.95 31.85
C SER A 162 -0.50 36.02 31.99
#